data_AF-A0A0S7Y671-F1
#
_entry.id   AF-A0A0S7Y671-F1
#
_cell.length_a   1.000
_cell.length_b   1.000
_cell.length_c   1.000
_cell.angle_alpha   90.00
_cell.angle_beta   90.00
_cell.angle_gamma   90.00
#
_symmetry.space_group_name_H-M   'P 1'
#
loop_
_entity.id
_entity.type
_entity.pdbx_description
1 polymer ?
#
loop_
_entity_poly.entity_id
_entity_poly.type
_entity_poly.pdbx_seq_one_letter_code
_entity_poly.pdbx_strand_id
1 'polypeptide(L)'
;MKDYFPLNQGDEWIWEMDVLKDSIPEPYVDGDINLGEPFIDMNENGIYDEGIDYFDYTMDSNGNGKYDGPNDPWTPGIPYEDRNMNGEYDLPNGKWDEGEFFTDLDANGIWNWIHKPPYTARLKARMGTATSVSPDGSMIFGRRSRFLITAPPGWTFLDRYTDDGFSNDSLGLRWHSHSDGWFFSRQDDLKDHAPITIAKAKIKVSDSVVNVDTSYLQDEISGIYTWISIFEGVEDVTVPAGTFQDCLKFKTFASGWEGNMAKYNGTSYQWYAENVGLVKLEGPKVGEYWRLESAIINGQSYPQSVSRWSRVPLPSTFYVTG
;
A
#
# COMPACT_ATOMS: atom_id res chain seq x y z
N MET A 1 -4.71 14.69 -24.00
CA MET A 1 -4.06 13.48 -23.43
C MET A 1 -3.15 12.78 -24.42
N LYS A 2 -3.64 12.33 -25.59
CA LYS A 2 -2.81 11.62 -26.59
C LYS A 2 -1.51 12.35 -26.96
N ASP A 3 -1.63 13.64 -27.28
CA ASP A 3 -0.47 14.45 -27.68
C ASP A 3 0.44 14.82 -26.51
N TYR A 4 -0.09 14.74 -25.28
CA TYR A 4 0.63 15.13 -24.07
C TYR A 4 1.60 14.03 -23.60
N PHE A 5 1.23 12.74 -23.67
CA PHE A 5 2.22 11.64 -23.61
C PHE A 5 1.83 10.49 -24.54
N PRO A 6 2.41 10.39 -25.73
CA PRO A 6 2.14 9.25 -26.61
C PRO A 6 2.73 7.98 -26.00
N LEU A 7 1.99 6.86 -26.10
CA LEU A 7 2.52 5.54 -25.74
C LEU A 7 3.18 4.93 -26.97
N ASN A 8 4.49 4.67 -26.91
CA ASN A 8 5.24 4.11 -28.02
C ASN A 8 5.77 2.73 -27.65
N GLN A 9 5.84 1.86 -28.66
CA GLN A 9 6.42 0.53 -28.48
C GLN A 9 7.90 0.67 -28.09
N GLY A 10 8.31 -0.03 -27.04
CA GLY A 10 9.69 -0.02 -26.56
C GLY A 10 10.00 1.03 -25.50
N ASP A 11 9.08 1.95 -25.20
CA ASP A 11 9.19 2.84 -24.04
C ASP A 11 9.33 2.01 -22.75
N GLU A 12 10.20 2.45 -21.85
CA GLU A 12 10.52 1.75 -20.60
C GLU A 12 10.50 2.72 -19.42
N TRP A 13 9.96 2.27 -18.29
CA TRP A 13 9.97 2.99 -17.02
C TRP A 13 10.44 2.06 -15.92
N ILE A 14 11.17 2.62 -14.98
CA ILE A 14 11.54 1.98 -13.73
C ILE A 14 11.05 2.89 -12.63
N TRP A 15 10.13 2.39 -11.81
CA TRP A 15 9.66 3.08 -10.61
C TRP A 15 10.26 2.43 -9.37
N GLU A 16 10.61 3.26 -8.40
CA GLU A 16 10.71 2.86 -7.02
C GLU A 16 9.28 2.77 -6.48
N MET A 17 8.94 1.60 -5.94
CA MET A 17 7.71 1.41 -5.20
C MET A 17 8.05 1.27 -3.73
N ASP A 18 7.35 2.02 -2.89
CA ASP A 18 7.13 1.53 -1.54
C ASP A 18 6.07 0.45 -1.66
N VAL A 19 6.53 -0.80 -1.67
CA VAL A 19 5.62 -1.88 -1.37
C VAL A 19 5.35 -1.69 0.10
N LEU A 20 4.18 -1.13 0.42
CA LEU A 20 3.65 -1.15 1.77
C LEU A 20 3.72 -2.59 2.27
N LYS A 21 4.83 -2.87 2.94
CA LYS A 21 4.83 -3.25 4.33
C LYS A 21 3.60 -2.69 4.97
N ASP A 22 2.65 -3.56 5.25
CA ASP A 22 2.02 -3.49 6.55
C ASP A 22 3.17 -3.28 7.54
N SER A 23 3.29 -2.07 8.07
CA SER A 23 3.98 -1.93 9.34
C SER A 23 3.26 -2.92 10.25
N ILE A 24 4.00 -3.87 10.81
CA ILE A 24 3.39 -4.86 11.70
C ILE A 24 3.52 -4.22 13.08
N PRO A 25 2.41 -3.92 13.78
CA PRO A 25 2.53 -3.50 15.16
C PRO A 25 3.18 -4.64 15.92
N GLU A 26 4.13 -4.33 16.78
CA GLU A 26 4.72 -5.35 17.63
C GLU A 26 3.61 -6.04 18.43
N PRO A 27 3.54 -7.39 18.41
CA PRO A 27 2.58 -8.09 19.25
C PRO A 27 2.83 -7.72 20.71
N TYR A 28 1.78 -7.32 21.41
CA TYR A 28 1.82 -6.99 22.83
C TYR A 28 0.81 -7.82 23.61
N VAL A 29 1.01 -7.86 24.92
CA VAL A 29 0.12 -8.50 25.89
C VAL A 29 -0.67 -7.39 26.56
N ASP A 30 -1.95 -7.30 26.20
CA ASP A 30 -2.90 -6.27 26.65
C ASP A 30 -3.42 -6.56 28.08
N GLY A 31 -3.19 -5.61 28.99
CA GLY A 31 -3.62 -5.58 30.37
C GLY A 31 -3.10 -6.72 31.26
N ASP A 32 -3.55 -6.68 32.51
CA ASP A 32 -3.30 -7.70 33.54
C ASP A 32 -4.36 -8.81 33.54
N ILE A 33 -4.07 -9.90 34.24
CA ILE A 33 -5.02 -11.01 34.40
C ILE A 33 -5.82 -10.80 35.68
N ASN A 34 -7.13 -10.58 35.56
CA ASN A 34 -8.04 -10.69 36.71
C ASN A 34 -8.10 -12.17 37.15
N LEU A 35 -7.69 -12.46 38.39
CA LEU A 35 -7.72 -13.82 38.94
C LEU A 35 -9.06 -14.17 39.60
N GLY A 36 -9.92 -13.16 39.80
CA GLY A 36 -11.13 -13.28 40.59
C GLY A 36 -10.84 -13.40 42.09
N GLU A 37 -11.92 -13.39 42.86
CA GLU A 37 -11.85 -13.61 44.31
C GLU A 37 -11.57 -15.09 44.62
N PRO A 38 -10.98 -15.40 45.79
CA PRO A 38 -10.79 -16.78 46.22
C PRO A 38 -12.14 -17.46 46.55
N PHE A 39 -12.22 -18.76 46.35
CA PHE A 39 -13.34 -19.59 46.79
C PHE A 39 -12.85 -21.00 47.17
N ILE A 40 -13.69 -21.78 47.84
CA ILE A 40 -13.45 -23.21 48.06
C ILE A 40 -14.16 -23.98 46.97
N ASP A 41 -13.37 -24.46 46.01
CA ASP A 41 -13.80 -25.36 44.95
C ASP A 41 -14.11 -26.75 45.55
N MET A 42 -15.39 -27.06 45.67
CA MET A 42 -15.87 -28.29 46.30
C MET A 42 -15.90 -29.47 45.32
N ASN A 43 -15.83 -29.20 44.01
CA ASN A 43 -15.93 -30.20 42.97
C ASN A 43 -14.62 -30.41 42.16
N GLU A 44 -13.58 -29.63 42.46
CA GLU A 44 -12.22 -29.66 41.91
C GLU A 44 -12.13 -29.38 40.39
N ASN A 45 -13.02 -28.53 39.85
CA ASN A 45 -13.01 -28.14 38.43
C ASN A 45 -12.26 -26.83 38.12
N GLY A 46 -11.86 -26.07 39.14
CA GLY A 46 -11.14 -24.80 39.04
C GLY A 46 -12.00 -23.57 38.66
N ILE A 47 -13.33 -23.67 38.69
CA ILE A 47 -14.27 -22.61 38.33
C ILE A 47 -15.32 -22.50 39.44
N TYR A 48 -15.67 -21.29 39.86
CA TYR A 48 -16.72 -21.11 40.86
C TYR A 48 -18.11 -21.47 40.31
N ASP A 49 -18.71 -22.52 40.87
CA ASP A 49 -20.07 -22.98 40.59
C ASP A 49 -21.02 -22.59 41.73
N GLU A 50 -21.92 -21.64 41.47
CA GLU A 50 -22.89 -21.18 42.47
C GLU A 50 -23.75 -22.34 43.00
N GLY A 51 -23.74 -22.51 44.33
CA GLY A 51 -24.49 -23.57 45.03
C GLY A 51 -23.79 -24.93 45.10
N ILE A 52 -22.65 -25.09 44.42
CA ILE A 52 -21.75 -26.24 44.60
C ILE A 52 -20.56 -25.82 45.45
N ASP A 53 -19.95 -24.69 45.10
CA ASP A 53 -18.78 -24.16 45.76
C ASP A 53 -19.12 -23.23 46.92
N TYR A 54 -18.12 -23.02 47.77
CA TYR A 54 -18.29 -22.21 48.97
C TYR A 54 -17.51 -20.89 48.85
N PHE A 55 -18.23 -19.80 49.07
CA PHE A 55 -17.73 -18.43 49.12
C PHE A 55 -18.40 -17.72 50.32
N ASP A 56 -17.63 -16.95 51.08
CA ASP A 56 -18.14 -16.17 52.21
C ASP A 56 -17.51 -14.78 52.33
N TYR A 57 -17.97 -14.01 53.33
CA TYR A 57 -17.55 -12.62 53.55
C TYR A 57 -16.05 -12.44 53.87
N THR A 58 -15.33 -13.50 54.20
CA THR A 58 -13.86 -13.43 54.41
C THR A 58 -13.08 -13.55 53.11
N MET A 59 -13.75 -13.98 52.03
CA MET A 59 -13.20 -14.14 50.68
C MET A 59 -13.64 -13.00 49.74
N ASP A 60 -14.72 -12.31 50.09
CA ASP A 60 -15.21 -11.07 49.47
C ASP A 60 -14.19 -9.93 49.70
N SER A 61 -13.24 -9.82 48.77
CA SER A 61 -12.06 -8.98 48.88
C SER A 61 -12.40 -7.51 48.63
N ASN A 62 -13.47 -7.22 47.90
CA ASN A 62 -13.94 -5.86 47.64
C ASN A 62 -15.14 -5.43 48.52
N GLY A 63 -15.74 -6.35 49.28
CA GLY A 63 -16.80 -6.10 50.24
C GLY A 63 -18.18 -5.82 49.62
N ASN A 64 -18.46 -6.36 48.42
CA ASN A 64 -19.71 -6.08 47.71
C ASN A 64 -20.82 -7.12 47.99
N GLY A 65 -20.52 -8.18 48.73
CA GLY A 65 -21.44 -9.24 49.13
C GLY A 65 -21.77 -10.29 48.06
N LYS A 66 -21.01 -10.35 46.97
CA LYS A 66 -21.12 -11.37 45.91
C LYS A 66 -19.72 -11.81 45.45
N TYR A 67 -19.63 -13.00 44.87
CA TYR A 67 -18.39 -13.46 44.24
C TYR A 67 -18.14 -12.68 42.94
N ASP A 68 -16.93 -12.14 42.77
CA ASP A 68 -16.45 -11.60 41.49
C ASP A 68 -15.40 -12.53 40.86
N GLY A 69 -15.75 -13.11 39.72
CA GLY A 69 -14.91 -14.07 39.01
C GLY A 69 -13.87 -13.40 38.10
N PRO A 70 -12.96 -14.20 37.51
CA PRO A 70 -11.92 -13.71 36.60
C PRO A 70 -12.46 -13.07 35.30
N ASN A 71 -13.73 -13.30 34.96
CA ASN A 71 -14.39 -12.71 33.78
C ASN A 71 -15.23 -11.47 34.11
N ASP A 72 -15.38 -11.11 35.39
CA ASP A 72 -16.07 -9.89 35.79
C ASP A 72 -15.14 -8.67 35.65
N PRO A 73 -15.69 -7.45 35.49
CA PRO A 73 -14.89 -6.23 35.56
C PRO A 73 -14.13 -6.16 36.89
N TRP A 74 -12.82 -5.97 36.82
CA TRP A 74 -11.99 -5.86 38.01
C TRP A 74 -12.39 -4.66 38.87
N THR A 75 -12.31 -4.82 40.18
CA THR A 75 -12.54 -3.75 41.16
C THR A 75 -11.44 -3.78 42.23
N PRO A 76 -11.14 -2.62 42.87
CA PRO A 76 -10.11 -2.55 43.90
C PRO A 76 -10.31 -3.58 45.02
N GLY A 77 -9.28 -4.39 45.26
CA GLY A 77 -9.27 -5.47 46.25
C GLY A 77 -9.26 -6.86 45.64
N ILE A 78 -9.74 -7.03 44.40
CA ILE A 78 -9.70 -8.33 43.71
C ILE A 78 -8.25 -8.68 43.33
N PRO A 79 -7.78 -9.93 43.58
CA PRO A 79 -6.48 -10.40 43.13
C PRO A 79 -6.29 -10.36 41.61
N TYR A 80 -5.07 -10.04 41.18
CA TYR A 80 -4.69 -10.05 39.77
C TYR A 80 -3.22 -10.45 39.59
N GLU A 81 -2.86 -10.91 38.39
CA GLU A 81 -1.47 -11.09 37.98
C GLU A 81 -0.99 -9.80 37.33
N ASP A 82 -0.25 -9.01 38.09
CA ASP A 82 0.45 -7.81 37.64
C ASP A 82 1.61 -8.23 36.73
N ARG A 83 1.40 -8.08 35.42
CA ARG A 83 2.36 -8.52 34.42
C ARG A 83 3.57 -7.59 34.39
N ASN A 84 3.36 -6.29 34.47
CA ASN A 84 4.44 -5.31 34.34
C ASN A 84 5.11 -4.92 35.67
N MET A 85 4.62 -5.46 36.79
CA MET A 85 5.11 -5.25 38.15
C MET A 85 5.03 -3.78 38.61
N ASN A 86 4.05 -3.01 38.12
CA ASN A 86 3.86 -1.60 38.50
C ASN A 86 3.04 -1.42 39.80
N GLY A 87 2.39 -2.47 40.31
CA GLY A 87 1.55 -2.46 41.51
C GLY A 87 0.15 -1.88 41.33
N GLU A 88 -0.27 -1.62 40.09
CA GLU A 88 -1.60 -1.18 39.68
C GLU A 88 -2.21 -2.22 38.72
N TYR A 89 -3.55 -2.27 38.61
CA TYR A 89 -4.21 -3.20 37.69
C TYR A 89 -4.45 -2.51 36.34
N ASP A 90 -3.88 -3.06 35.27
CA ASP A 90 -4.03 -2.54 33.91
C ASP A 90 -5.21 -3.22 33.18
N LEU A 91 -6.23 -2.43 32.81
CA LEU A 91 -7.41 -2.90 32.11
C LEU A 91 -7.10 -3.20 30.63
N PRO A 92 -7.44 -4.39 30.10
CA PRO A 92 -7.30 -4.66 28.67
C PRO A 92 -8.14 -3.68 27.84
N ASN A 93 -7.49 -2.92 26.95
CA ASN A 93 -8.15 -1.86 26.18
C ASN A 93 -7.94 -1.97 24.65
N GLY A 94 -7.24 -3.01 24.20
CA GLY A 94 -6.94 -3.26 22.79
C GLY A 94 -5.92 -2.30 22.20
N LYS A 95 -5.11 -1.63 23.02
CA LYS A 95 -3.96 -0.81 22.63
C LYS A 95 -2.81 -1.11 23.58
N TRP A 96 -1.59 -0.93 23.08
CA TRP A 96 -0.42 -1.03 23.93
C TRP A 96 -0.33 0.18 24.88
N ASP A 97 -0.12 -0.10 26.15
CA ASP A 97 0.15 0.90 27.19
C ASP A 97 1.60 0.81 27.70
N GLU A 98 2.12 1.94 28.21
CA GLU A 98 3.48 1.99 28.72
C GLU A 98 3.67 1.04 29.91
N GLY A 99 4.56 0.06 29.76
CA GLY A 99 4.82 -0.98 30.75
C GLY A 99 4.39 -2.37 30.31
N GLU A 100 3.45 -2.49 29.36
CA GLU A 100 3.02 -3.78 28.86
C GLU A 100 4.11 -4.52 28.09
N PHE A 101 4.12 -5.84 28.21
CA PHE A 101 5.05 -6.68 27.46
C PHE A 101 4.75 -6.65 25.97
N PHE A 102 5.81 -6.58 25.18
CA PHE A 102 5.73 -6.75 23.74
C PHE A 102 6.87 -7.60 23.21
N THR A 103 6.65 -8.17 22.03
CA THR A 103 7.70 -8.84 21.27
C THR A 103 8.40 -7.77 20.43
N ASP A 104 9.57 -7.33 20.89
CA ASP A 104 10.45 -6.41 20.18
C ASP A 104 11.08 -7.12 18.96
N LEU A 105 10.47 -6.97 17.78
CA LEU A 105 10.94 -7.69 16.58
C LEU A 105 12.09 -6.98 15.87
N ASP A 106 12.34 -5.70 16.16
CA ASP A 106 13.44 -4.93 15.58
C ASP A 106 14.61 -4.66 16.55
N ALA A 107 14.49 -5.11 17.80
CA ALA A 107 15.48 -5.03 18.87
C ALA A 107 15.85 -3.61 19.31
N ASN A 108 14.90 -2.67 19.26
CA ASN A 108 15.12 -1.27 19.65
C ASN A 108 14.70 -0.93 21.10
N GLY A 109 14.00 -1.84 21.78
CA GLY A 109 13.52 -1.69 23.15
C GLY A 109 12.28 -0.81 23.35
N ILE A 110 11.55 -0.47 22.29
CA ILE A 110 10.38 0.40 22.29
C ILE A 110 9.28 -0.24 21.46
N TRP A 111 8.09 -0.40 22.04
CA TRP A 111 6.93 -0.86 21.28
C TRP A 111 6.64 0.11 20.14
N ASN A 112 6.74 -0.38 18.92
CA ASN A 112 6.46 0.45 17.76
C ASN A 112 5.81 -0.36 16.64
N TRP A 113 5.53 0.38 15.57
CA TRP A 113 5.24 -0.23 14.29
C TRP A 113 6.58 -0.55 13.62
N ILE A 114 6.87 -1.83 13.41
CA ILE A 114 8.10 -2.22 12.74
C ILE A 114 8.00 -1.86 11.28
N HIS A 115 8.71 -0.80 10.94
CA HIS A 115 9.06 -0.50 9.58
C HIS A 115 10.20 -1.46 9.24
N LYS A 116 9.93 -2.70 8.77
CA LYS A 116 11.07 -3.55 8.35
C LYS A 116 11.93 -2.71 7.35
N PRO A 117 13.23 -2.95 7.19
CA PRO A 117 14.08 -2.11 6.33
C PRO A 117 13.46 -2.01 4.93
N PRO A 118 13.28 -0.80 4.35
CA PRO A 118 12.47 -0.57 3.16
C PRO A 118 12.87 -1.60 2.11
N TYR A 119 11.95 -2.50 1.78
CA TYR A 119 12.15 -3.29 0.59
C TYR A 119 11.82 -2.30 -0.51
N THR A 120 12.83 -1.57 -1.00
CA THR A 120 12.65 -0.79 -2.21
C THR A 120 12.48 -1.80 -3.32
N ALA A 121 11.22 -2.05 -3.68
CA ALA A 121 10.95 -2.83 -4.87
C ALA A 121 11.15 -1.89 -6.05
N ARG A 122 11.92 -2.35 -7.03
CA ARG A 122 11.96 -1.71 -8.33
C ARG A 122 10.95 -2.39 -9.21
N LEU A 123 10.05 -1.57 -9.74
CA LEU A 123 9.10 -1.96 -10.76
C LEU A 123 9.64 -1.51 -12.10
N LYS A 124 10.18 -2.45 -12.87
CA LYS A 124 10.48 -2.19 -14.27
C LYS A 124 9.26 -2.56 -15.09
N ALA A 125 8.71 -1.59 -15.81
CA ALA A 125 7.80 -1.88 -16.90
C ALA A 125 8.39 -1.47 -18.23
N ARG A 126 8.08 -2.29 -19.23
CA ARG A 126 8.42 -2.03 -20.61
C ARG A 126 7.16 -2.16 -21.43
N MET A 127 6.90 -1.20 -22.31
CA MET A 127 5.89 -1.36 -23.34
C MET A 127 6.30 -2.51 -24.25
N GLY A 128 5.56 -3.61 -24.15
CA GLY A 128 5.69 -4.70 -25.11
C GLY A 128 5.28 -4.27 -26.52
N THR A 129 5.43 -5.19 -27.47
CA THR A 129 4.65 -5.17 -28.72
C THR A 129 3.17 -5.03 -28.35
N ALA A 130 2.39 -4.22 -29.09
CA ALA A 130 0.95 -4.09 -28.87
C ALA A 130 0.33 -5.49 -28.74
N THR A 131 -0.17 -5.81 -27.55
CA THR A 131 -0.63 -7.17 -27.22
C THR A 131 -1.99 -7.45 -27.84
N SER A 132 -2.75 -6.38 -28.07
CA SER A 132 -4.05 -6.41 -28.74
C SER A 132 -4.40 -5.03 -29.30
N VAL A 133 -5.35 -5.03 -30.24
CA VAL A 133 -6.05 -3.84 -30.70
C VAL A 133 -7.42 -3.90 -30.05
N SER A 134 -7.77 -2.90 -29.24
CA SER A 134 -9.12 -2.79 -28.67
C SER A 134 -10.19 -2.75 -29.79
N PRO A 135 -11.47 -3.05 -29.50
CA PRO A 135 -12.52 -3.05 -30.52
C PRO A 135 -12.66 -1.72 -31.29
N ASP A 136 -12.22 -0.61 -30.69
CA ASP A 136 -12.25 0.73 -31.31
C ASP A 136 -10.98 1.08 -32.12
N GLY A 137 -10.03 0.15 -32.25
CA GLY A 137 -8.80 0.35 -33.01
C GLY A 137 -7.63 0.90 -32.19
N SER A 138 -7.82 1.17 -30.89
CA SER A 138 -6.73 1.69 -30.05
C SER A 138 -5.74 0.59 -29.70
N MET A 139 -4.45 0.90 -29.84
CA MET A 139 -3.37 0.00 -29.42
C MET A 139 -3.39 -0.13 -27.89
N ILE A 140 -3.54 -1.35 -27.40
CA ILE A 140 -3.38 -1.67 -25.99
C ILE A 140 -1.94 -2.06 -25.77
N PHE A 141 -1.25 -1.31 -24.94
CA PHE A 141 0.11 -1.62 -24.55
C PHE A 141 0.10 -2.40 -23.25
N GLY A 142 0.57 -3.64 -23.34
CA GLY A 142 0.85 -4.47 -22.17
C GLY A 142 2.05 -3.90 -21.42
N ARG A 143 1.82 -3.50 -20.19
CA ARG A 143 2.80 -3.13 -19.17
C ARG A 143 3.03 -4.37 -18.32
N ARG A 144 4.04 -5.15 -18.70
CA ARG A 144 4.54 -6.23 -17.83
C ARG A 144 5.45 -5.64 -16.79
N SER A 145 5.03 -5.67 -15.54
CA SER A 145 5.80 -5.14 -14.44
C SER A 145 6.45 -6.28 -13.67
N ARG A 146 7.78 -6.24 -13.60
CA ARG A 146 8.60 -7.24 -12.89
C ARG A 146 8.99 -6.71 -11.53
N PHE A 147 8.63 -7.42 -10.46
CA PHE A 147 9.04 -7.07 -9.11
C PHE A 147 10.41 -7.68 -8.79
N LEU A 148 11.41 -6.83 -8.57
CA LEU A 148 12.73 -7.24 -8.08
C LEU A 148 12.79 -7.04 -6.57
N ILE A 149 12.38 -8.06 -5.79
CA ILE A 149 12.52 -8.05 -4.33
C ILE A 149 13.90 -8.62 -3.98
N THR A 150 14.76 -7.80 -3.37
CA THR A 150 16.05 -8.25 -2.85
C THR A 150 15.91 -8.43 -1.34
N ALA A 151 15.92 -9.67 -0.85
CA ALA A 151 15.88 -9.96 0.59
C ALA A 151 17.29 -10.26 1.14
N PRO A 152 17.76 -9.56 2.19
CA PRO A 152 19.00 -9.91 2.88
C PRO A 152 18.89 -11.23 3.67
N PRO A 153 19.93 -12.08 3.74
CA PRO A 153 21.07 -12.24 2.83
C PRO A 153 20.95 -13.56 2.05
N GLY A 154 20.57 -13.49 0.77
CA GLY A 154 20.79 -14.59 -0.19
C GLY A 154 19.56 -15.31 -0.73
N TRP A 155 18.35 -14.85 -0.45
CA TRP A 155 17.14 -15.42 -1.07
C TRP A 155 16.89 -14.82 -2.45
N THR A 156 16.80 -15.69 -3.46
CA THR A 156 16.55 -15.32 -4.86
C THR A 156 15.07 -15.11 -5.15
N PHE A 157 14.81 -13.93 -5.71
CA PHE A 157 13.77 -13.48 -6.64
C PHE A 157 12.52 -14.37 -6.79
N LEU A 158 11.40 -13.90 -6.25
CA LEU A 158 10.09 -14.28 -6.78
C LEU A 158 9.82 -13.41 -8.01
N ASP A 159 9.96 -14.01 -9.19
CA ASP A 159 9.69 -13.35 -10.46
C ASP A 159 8.17 -13.19 -10.60
N ARG A 160 7.66 -12.05 -10.11
CA ARG A 160 6.23 -11.75 -10.14
C ARG A 160 5.92 -10.79 -11.29
N TYR A 161 4.84 -11.11 -11.99
CA TYR A 161 4.33 -10.33 -13.10
C TYR A 161 2.98 -9.74 -12.70
N THR A 162 2.87 -8.43 -12.88
CA THR A 162 1.56 -7.80 -13.08
C THR A 162 1.52 -7.33 -14.52
N ASP A 163 0.47 -7.67 -15.26
CA ASP A 163 0.29 -7.21 -16.62
C ASP A 163 -0.87 -6.19 -16.62
N ASP A 164 -0.54 -4.89 -16.73
CA ASP A 164 -1.55 -3.84 -16.95
C ASP A 164 -1.68 -3.54 -18.44
N GLY A 165 -2.89 -3.21 -18.92
CA GLY A 165 -3.13 -2.78 -20.30
C GLY A 165 -3.58 -1.33 -20.34
N PHE A 166 -2.87 -0.44 -21.04
CA PHE A 166 -3.27 0.96 -21.19
C PHE A 166 -3.41 1.37 -22.66
N SER A 167 -4.31 2.33 -22.92
CA SER A 167 -4.32 3.10 -24.17
C SER A 167 -4.35 4.59 -23.88
N ASN A 168 -3.74 5.38 -24.76
CA ASN A 168 -3.88 6.83 -24.79
C ASN A 168 -4.16 7.28 -26.23
N ASP A 169 -5.44 7.47 -26.53
CA ASP A 169 -5.94 7.65 -27.90
C ASP A 169 -6.92 8.84 -27.99
N SER A 170 -7.73 8.92 -29.05
CA SER A 170 -8.71 10.00 -29.23
C SER A 170 -9.84 10.01 -28.21
N LEU A 171 -10.04 8.93 -27.46
CA LEU A 171 -11.02 8.82 -26.37
C LEU A 171 -10.39 9.23 -25.03
N GLY A 172 -9.07 9.15 -24.91
CA GLY A 172 -8.30 9.58 -23.76
C GLY A 172 -7.41 8.49 -23.19
N LEU A 173 -7.03 8.64 -21.92
CA LEU A 173 -6.26 7.66 -21.17
C LEU A 173 -7.19 6.63 -20.55
N ARG A 174 -7.00 5.36 -20.88
CA ARG A 174 -7.84 4.25 -20.42
C ARG A 174 -7.02 3.07 -19.90
N TRP A 175 -7.51 2.42 -18.86
CA TRP A 175 -6.98 1.19 -18.27
C TRP A 175 -7.88 0.02 -18.67
N HIS A 176 -7.36 -0.85 -19.51
CA HIS A 176 -8.08 -1.94 -20.17
C HIS A 176 -8.03 -3.25 -19.40
N SER A 177 -6.92 -3.51 -18.70
CA SER A 177 -6.74 -4.78 -18.02
C SER A 177 -5.72 -4.67 -16.90
N HIS A 178 -5.86 -5.55 -15.92
CA HIS A 178 -4.92 -5.86 -14.86
C HIS A 178 -4.97 -7.37 -14.72
N SER A 179 -3.81 -8.00 -14.60
CA SER A 179 -3.72 -9.37 -14.11
C SER A 179 -2.60 -9.44 -13.09
N ASP A 180 -2.89 -10.06 -11.95
CA ASP A 180 -1.93 -10.29 -10.88
C ASP A 180 -1.54 -11.76 -10.87
N GLY A 181 -0.28 -12.07 -11.19
CA GLY A 181 0.24 -13.44 -11.17
C GLY A 181 0.49 -13.99 -9.76
N TRP A 182 0.09 -13.28 -8.69
CA TRP A 182 0.38 -13.64 -7.30
C TRP A 182 -0.17 -15.00 -6.86
N PHE A 183 -1.27 -15.48 -7.46
CA PHE A 183 -1.92 -16.71 -7.05
C PHE A 183 -2.30 -17.55 -8.27
N PHE A 184 -1.76 -18.78 -8.36
CA PHE A 184 -2.08 -19.77 -9.40
C PHE A 184 -3.58 -20.12 -9.53
N SER A 185 -4.44 -19.59 -8.65
CA SER A 185 -5.87 -19.85 -8.60
C SER A 185 -6.77 -18.61 -8.61
N ARG A 186 -6.23 -17.38 -8.69
CA ARG A 186 -7.03 -16.15 -8.77
C ARG A 186 -6.43 -15.16 -9.75
N GLN A 187 -6.88 -15.23 -11.01
CA GLN A 187 -6.75 -14.13 -11.96
C GLN A 187 -7.88 -13.14 -11.66
N ASP A 188 -7.53 -12.03 -11.03
CA ASP A 188 -8.43 -10.86 -10.97
C ASP A 188 -8.30 -10.16 -12.33
N ASP A 189 -8.97 -10.69 -13.35
CA ASP A 189 -8.87 -10.17 -14.70
C ASP A 189 -9.84 -8.99 -14.89
N LEU A 190 -9.31 -7.77 -14.97
CA LEU A 190 -10.07 -6.63 -15.52
C LEU A 190 -10.41 -6.81 -17.01
N LYS A 191 -9.89 -7.86 -17.64
CA LYS A 191 -9.90 -8.07 -19.09
C LYS A 191 -11.31 -8.17 -19.68
N ASP A 192 -12.29 -8.56 -18.87
CA ASP A 192 -13.69 -8.70 -19.29
C ASP A 192 -14.53 -7.44 -19.04
N HIS A 193 -13.93 -6.39 -18.44
CA HIS A 193 -14.60 -5.13 -18.16
C HIS A 193 -14.47 -4.11 -19.29
N ALA A 194 -15.40 -3.15 -19.31
CA ALA A 194 -15.20 -1.94 -20.09
C ALA A 194 -13.94 -1.22 -19.59
N PRO A 195 -13.09 -0.66 -20.47
CA PRO A 195 -11.89 0.04 -20.04
C PRO A 195 -12.23 1.21 -19.11
N ILE A 196 -11.53 1.28 -17.97
CA ILE A 196 -11.66 2.37 -17.02
C ILE A 196 -11.05 3.61 -17.65
N THR A 197 -11.87 4.63 -17.90
CA THR A 197 -11.39 5.91 -18.41
C THR A 197 -10.84 6.75 -17.26
N ILE A 198 -9.53 6.97 -17.27
CA ILE A 198 -8.82 7.80 -16.28
C ILE A 198 -8.97 9.28 -16.65
N ALA A 199 -8.76 9.61 -17.92
CA ALA A 199 -8.82 11.00 -18.39
C ALA A 199 -9.40 11.07 -19.80
N LYS A 200 -10.33 12.00 -20.04
CA LYS A 200 -10.83 12.30 -21.38
C LYS A 200 -9.72 12.88 -22.26
N ALA A 201 -9.83 12.72 -23.58
CA ALA A 201 -8.85 13.27 -24.52
C ALA A 201 -8.62 14.78 -24.37
N LYS A 202 -9.70 15.53 -24.09
CA LYS A 202 -9.69 16.94 -23.72
C LYS A 202 -10.19 17.05 -22.28
N ILE A 203 -9.43 17.72 -21.43
CA ILE A 203 -9.72 17.84 -20.01
C ILE A 203 -9.48 19.27 -19.52
N LYS A 204 -10.28 19.70 -18.56
CA LYS A 204 -10.19 20.98 -17.86
C LYS A 204 -10.15 20.73 -16.36
N VAL A 205 -9.52 21.62 -15.61
CA VAL A 205 -9.49 21.52 -14.15
C VAL A 205 -10.90 21.32 -13.61
N SER A 206 -11.03 20.39 -12.66
CA SER A 206 -12.27 19.90 -12.06
C SER A 206 -13.14 19.01 -12.95
N ASP A 207 -12.75 18.72 -14.20
CA ASP A 207 -13.40 17.66 -14.97
C ASP A 207 -13.23 16.33 -14.24
N SER A 208 -14.31 15.54 -14.23
CA SER A 208 -14.30 14.19 -13.71
C SER A 208 -14.74 13.16 -14.74
N VAL A 209 -14.30 11.93 -14.50
CA VAL A 209 -14.72 10.72 -15.20
C VAL A 209 -15.16 9.71 -14.16
N VAL A 210 -16.37 9.19 -14.32
CA VAL A 210 -16.96 8.21 -13.42
C VAL A 210 -17.10 6.91 -14.20
N ASN A 211 -16.50 5.84 -13.67
CA ASN A 211 -16.64 4.48 -14.16
C ASN A 211 -17.32 3.68 -13.05
N VAL A 212 -18.42 3.03 -13.39
CA VAL A 212 -19.16 2.15 -12.48
C VAL A 212 -19.44 0.89 -13.27
N ASP A 213 -19.06 -0.25 -12.70
CA ASP A 213 -19.28 -1.54 -13.32
C ASP A 213 -19.39 -2.60 -12.22
N THR A 214 -19.82 -3.79 -12.59
CA THR A 214 -19.91 -4.95 -11.71
C THR A 214 -18.58 -5.66 -11.70
N SER A 215 -18.00 -6.01 -10.55
CA SER A 215 -16.85 -6.91 -10.47
C SER A 215 -17.32 -8.36 -10.43
N TYR A 216 -16.52 -9.26 -11.01
CA TYR A 216 -16.76 -10.70 -10.94
C TYR A 216 -15.62 -11.39 -10.18
N LEU A 217 -15.96 -12.36 -9.35
CA LEU A 217 -15.02 -13.28 -8.70
C LEU A 217 -15.43 -14.70 -9.08
N GLN A 218 -14.57 -15.41 -9.81
CA GLN A 218 -14.86 -16.79 -10.26
C GLN A 218 -16.18 -16.91 -11.03
N ASP A 219 -16.42 -16.01 -11.98
CA ASP A 219 -17.66 -15.92 -12.79
C ASP A 219 -18.95 -15.57 -12.01
N GLU A 220 -18.86 -15.31 -10.69
CA GLU A 220 -19.96 -14.80 -9.89
C GLU A 220 -19.85 -13.29 -9.67
N ILE A 221 -20.99 -12.60 -9.59
CA ILE A 221 -21.01 -11.17 -9.24
C ILE A 221 -20.45 -11.01 -7.83
N SER A 222 -19.30 -10.35 -7.72
CA SER A 222 -18.66 -10.08 -6.43
C SER A 222 -19.12 -8.76 -5.84
N GLY A 223 -19.34 -7.73 -6.67
CA GLY A 223 -19.78 -6.43 -6.19
C GLY A 223 -19.99 -5.41 -7.30
N ILE A 224 -20.27 -4.17 -6.90
CA ILE A 224 -20.23 -3.01 -7.79
C ILE A 224 -18.98 -2.23 -7.40
N TYR A 225 -18.07 -2.04 -8.34
CA TYR A 225 -16.95 -1.13 -8.15
C TYR A 225 -17.26 0.24 -8.74
N THR A 226 -16.62 1.25 -8.17
CA THR A 226 -16.66 2.63 -8.64
C THR A 226 -15.24 3.16 -8.75
N TRP A 227 -14.95 3.85 -9.85
CA TRP A 227 -13.70 4.58 -10.07
C TRP A 227 -14.03 5.99 -10.58
N ILE A 228 -13.70 6.99 -9.79
CA ILE A 228 -13.88 8.40 -10.12
C ILE A 228 -12.50 9.03 -10.26
N SER A 229 -12.15 9.54 -11.44
CA SER A 229 -10.94 10.32 -11.62
C SER A 229 -11.29 11.79 -11.84
N ILE A 230 -10.59 12.69 -11.15
CA ILE A 230 -10.80 14.13 -11.13
C ILE A 230 -9.47 14.79 -11.49
N PHE A 231 -9.47 15.64 -12.52
CA PHE A 231 -8.29 16.43 -12.85
C PHE A 231 -8.20 17.65 -11.95
N GLU A 232 -7.25 17.64 -11.01
CA GLU A 232 -7.11 18.70 -10.00
C GLU A 232 -6.34 19.91 -10.52
N GLY A 233 -5.44 19.70 -11.47
CA GLY A 233 -4.64 20.78 -12.02
C GLY A 233 -3.27 20.34 -12.50
N VAL A 234 -2.37 21.32 -12.56
CA VAL A 234 -1.03 21.19 -13.09
C VAL A 234 -0.04 21.60 -12.00
N GLU A 235 0.98 20.79 -11.75
CA GLU A 235 2.06 21.14 -10.80
C GLU A 235 3.40 20.53 -11.23
N ASP A 236 4.50 21.15 -10.79
CA ASP A 236 5.84 20.60 -11.01
C ASP A 236 6.08 19.43 -10.06
N VAL A 237 6.73 18.37 -10.56
CA VAL A 237 6.99 17.14 -9.81
C VAL A 237 8.47 16.79 -9.86
N THR A 238 9.10 16.68 -8.69
CA THR A 238 10.48 16.19 -8.54
C THR A 238 10.48 14.76 -8.00
N VAL A 239 11.13 13.86 -8.74
CA VAL A 239 11.35 12.43 -8.41
C VAL A 239 12.80 12.05 -8.75
N PRO A 240 13.29 10.83 -8.42
CA PRO A 240 14.69 10.49 -8.71
C PRO A 240 15.06 10.57 -10.20
N ALA A 241 14.09 10.38 -11.12
CA ALA A 241 14.27 10.56 -12.57
C ALA A 241 14.41 12.03 -13.02
N GLY A 242 14.26 13.02 -12.13
CA GLY A 242 14.40 14.44 -12.44
C GLY A 242 13.23 15.30 -11.95
N THR A 243 13.23 16.56 -12.39
CA THR A 243 12.08 17.47 -12.21
C THR A 243 11.33 17.59 -13.52
N PHE A 244 10.04 17.31 -13.46
CA PHE A 244 9.12 17.37 -14.59
C PHE A 244 8.18 18.56 -14.38
N GLN A 245 8.18 19.48 -15.34
CA GLN A 245 7.32 20.66 -15.30
C GLN A 245 5.92 20.32 -15.78
N ASP A 246 4.96 21.11 -15.30
CA ASP A 246 3.59 21.09 -15.79
C ASP A 246 2.91 19.70 -15.76
N CYS A 247 3.18 18.88 -14.73
CA CYS A 247 2.57 17.55 -14.64
C CYS A 247 1.08 17.62 -14.37
N LEU A 248 0.30 16.83 -15.10
CA LEU A 248 -1.14 16.69 -14.89
C LEU A 248 -1.40 15.87 -13.63
N LYS A 249 -2.09 16.46 -12.64
CA LYS A 249 -2.46 15.82 -11.38
C LYS A 249 -3.90 15.32 -11.40
N PHE A 250 -4.07 14.02 -11.19
CA PHE A 250 -5.37 13.38 -11.07
C PHE A 250 -5.58 12.84 -9.66
N LYS A 251 -6.67 13.24 -9.04
CA LYS A 251 -7.20 12.59 -7.84
C LYS A 251 -8.16 11.50 -8.26
N THR A 252 -7.98 10.31 -7.71
CA THR A 252 -8.84 9.17 -7.98
C THR A 252 -9.49 8.70 -6.69
N PHE A 253 -10.78 8.42 -6.74
CA PHE A 253 -11.50 7.70 -5.70
C PHE A 253 -11.95 6.35 -6.25
N ALA A 254 -11.61 5.27 -5.56
CA ALA A 254 -12.02 3.93 -5.90
C ALA A 254 -12.72 3.27 -4.70
N SER A 255 -13.78 2.52 -4.97
CA SER A 255 -14.53 1.80 -3.94
C SER A 255 -15.19 0.54 -4.50
N GLY A 256 -15.50 -0.42 -3.65
CA GLY A 256 -16.22 -1.64 -4.04
C GLY A 256 -15.36 -2.66 -4.79
N TRP A 257 -14.04 -2.45 -4.88
CA TRP A 257 -13.12 -3.47 -5.36
C TRP A 257 -12.95 -4.55 -4.30
N GLU A 258 -12.97 -5.82 -4.72
CA GLU A 258 -12.79 -6.98 -3.85
C GLU A 258 -11.51 -7.75 -4.24
N GLY A 259 -11.19 -8.82 -3.51
CA GLY A 259 -10.04 -9.69 -3.81
C GLY A 259 -8.70 -8.94 -3.78
N ASN A 260 -7.80 -9.19 -4.72
CA ASN A 260 -6.51 -8.48 -4.77
C ASN A 260 -6.65 -7.06 -5.32
N MET A 261 -7.80 -6.71 -5.90
CA MET A 261 -8.10 -5.35 -6.37
C MET A 261 -8.54 -4.44 -5.22
N ALA A 262 -8.92 -4.99 -4.06
CA ALA A 262 -9.32 -4.22 -2.88
C ALA A 262 -8.23 -3.23 -2.41
N LYS A 263 -6.96 -3.50 -2.75
CA LYS A 263 -5.82 -2.59 -2.51
C LYS A 263 -5.99 -1.21 -3.18
N TYR A 264 -6.80 -1.11 -4.23
CA TYR A 264 -7.07 0.16 -4.90
C TYR A 264 -8.17 0.98 -4.24
N ASN A 265 -8.96 0.41 -3.32
CA ASN A 265 -10.02 1.15 -2.62
C ASN A 265 -9.45 2.31 -1.79
N GLY A 266 -10.05 3.48 -1.91
CA GLY A 266 -9.67 4.71 -1.22
C GLY A 266 -9.36 5.85 -2.18
N THR A 267 -8.56 6.82 -1.73
CA THR A 267 -8.19 8.01 -2.52
C THR A 267 -6.73 7.95 -2.93
N SER A 268 -6.44 7.94 -4.23
CA SER A 268 -5.09 8.00 -4.76
C SER A 268 -4.84 9.25 -5.60
N TYR A 269 -3.58 9.57 -5.85
CA TYR A 269 -3.15 10.66 -6.72
C TYR A 269 -2.16 10.14 -7.76
N GLN A 270 -2.29 10.62 -8.99
CA GLN A 270 -1.44 10.23 -10.11
C GLN A 270 -0.96 11.47 -10.87
N TRP A 271 0.33 11.49 -11.21
CA TRP A 271 0.96 12.60 -11.95
C TRP A 271 1.52 12.11 -13.27
N TYR A 272 1.12 12.78 -14.34
CA TYR A 272 1.59 12.49 -15.70
C TYR A 272 2.40 13.67 -16.22
N ALA A 273 3.62 13.42 -16.67
CA ALA A 273 4.47 14.41 -17.32
C ALA A 273 4.40 14.31 -18.84
N GLU A 274 4.58 15.46 -19.50
CA GLU A 274 4.59 15.55 -20.96
C GLU A 274 5.70 14.67 -21.55
N ASN A 275 5.39 13.91 -22.61
CA ASN A 275 6.29 12.99 -23.30
C ASN A 275 6.94 11.91 -22.41
N VAL A 276 6.42 11.68 -21.20
CA VAL A 276 6.94 10.70 -20.25
C VAL A 276 5.84 9.77 -19.74
N GLY A 277 4.66 10.29 -19.41
CA GLY A 277 3.60 9.50 -18.79
C GLY A 277 3.69 9.52 -17.26
N LEU A 278 3.36 8.42 -16.59
CA LEU A 278 3.24 8.36 -15.13
C LEU A 278 4.60 8.55 -14.43
N VAL A 279 4.78 9.70 -13.76
CA VAL A 279 6.03 10.03 -13.05
C VAL A 279 5.94 9.81 -11.54
N LYS A 280 4.73 9.90 -10.98
CA LYS A 280 4.47 9.72 -9.55
C LYS A 280 3.07 9.15 -9.33
N LEU A 281 2.91 8.32 -8.31
CA LEU A 281 1.64 7.84 -7.79
C LEU A 281 1.69 7.87 -6.26
N GLU A 282 0.59 8.26 -5.63
CA GLU A 282 0.34 8.10 -4.19
C GLU A 282 -0.92 7.27 -4.04
N GLY A 283 -0.82 6.13 -3.38
CA GLY A 283 -1.92 5.19 -3.21
C GLY A 283 -2.88 5.58 -2.08
N PRO A 284 -3.96 4.81 -1.90
CA PRO A 284 -4.98 5.07 -0.89
C PRO A 284 -4.50 4.92 0.56
N LYS A 285 -3.40 4.20 0.78
CA LYS A 285 -2.83 3.98 2.12
C LYS A 285 -1.65 4.90 2.36
N VAL A 286 -1.48 5.34 3.61
CA VAL A 286 -0.34 6.17 4.03
C VAL A 286 0.96 5.42 3.72
N GLY A 287 1.88 6.08 3.02
CA GLY A 287 3.16 5.50 2.61
C GLY A 287 3.11 4.74 1.27
N GLU A 288 1.93 4.49 0.69
CA GLU A 288 1.85 3.89 -0.64
C GLU A 288 2.27 4.92 -1.69
N TYR A 289 3.42 4.74 -2.34
CA TYR A 289 3.83 5.62 -3.42
C TYR A 289 4.66 4.90 -4.47
N TRP A 290 4.57 5.41 -5.69
CA TRP A 290 5.47 5.07 -6.78
C TRP A 290 6.17 6.35 -7.25
N ARG A 291 7.49 6.30 -7.38
CA ARG A 291 8.30 7.42 -7.86
C ARG A 291 9.15 6.96 -9.04
N LEU A 292 9.12 7.68 -10.15
CA LEU A 292 9.92 7.32 -11.31
C LEU A 292 11.41 7.44 -10.97
N GLU A 293 12.12 6.31 -11.02
CA GLU A 293 13.58 6.26 -10.85
C GLU A 293 14.29 6.57 -12.15
N SER A 294 13.84 5.96 -13.25
CA SER A 294 14.38 6.20 -14.58
C SER A 294 13.38 5.82 -15.66
N ALA A 295 13.57 6.36 -16.86
CA ALA A 295 12.78 5.99 -18.03
C ALA A 295 13.62 6.07 -19.31
N ILE A 296 13.23 5.33 -20.34
CA ILE A 296 13.70 5.46 -21.72
C ILE A 296 12.47 5.64 -22.60
N ILE A 297 12.20 6.88 -23.01
CA ILE A 297 10.99 7.23 -23.77
C ILE A 297 11.41 7.82 -25.10
N ASN A 298 10.97 7.23 -26.22
CA ASN A 298 11.40 7.63 -27.57
C ASN A 298 12.94 7.75 -27.71
N GLY A 299 13.68 6.86 -27.03
CA GLY A 299 15.15 6.86 -27.00
C GLY A 299 15.80 7.89 -26.08
N GLN A 300 15.03 8.78 -25.43
CA GLN A 300 15.52 9.71 -24.43
C GLN A 300 15.54 9.07 -23.04
N SER A 301 16.66 9.20 -22.32
CA SER A 301 16.80 8.68 -20.95
C SER A 301 16.48 9.72 -19.87
N TYR A 302 15.89 9.23 -18.78
CA TYR A 302 15.59 9.98 -17.56
C TYR A 302 16.21 9.24 -16.35
N PRO A 303 16.91 9.91 -15.43
CA PRO A 303 17.32 11.32 -15.53
C PRO A 303 18.19 11.53 -16.76
N GLN A 304 18.05 12.70 -17.39
CA GLN A 304 18.91 13.06 -18.52
C GLN A 304 20.35 12.97 -18.04
N SER A 305 21.16 12.13 -18.70
CA SER A 305 22.56 12.01 -18.38
C SER A 305 23.17 13.40 -18.55
N VAL A 306 23.52 14.04 -17.43
CA VAL A 306 24.23 15.31 -17.45
C VAL A 306 25.49 15.00 -18.23
N SER A 307 25.61 15.50 -19.46
CA SER A 307 26.74 15.16 -20.30
C SER A 307 27.98 15.64 -19.54
N ARG A 308 28.72 14.71 -18.94
CA ARG A 308 29.87 15.02 -18.07
C ARG A 308 31.05 15.57 -18.88
N TRP A 309 30.81 15.88 -20.15
CA TRP A 309 31.75 16.26 -21.20
C TRP A 309 31.35 17.54 -21.94
N SER A 310 30.55 18.43 -21.35
CA SER A 310 30.69 19.85 -21.71
C SER A 310 32.08 20.28 -21.24
N ARG A 311 33.09 20.00 -22.06
CA ARG A 311 34.48 20.42 -21.86
C ARG A 311 34.41 21.90 -21.49
N VAL A 312 34.81 22.22 -20.27
CA VAL A 312 35.28 23.57 -19.97
C VAL A 312 36.29 23.87 -21.09
N PRO A 313 36.06 24.89 -21.94
CA PRO A 313 37.04 25.23 -22.95
C PRO A 313 38.36 25.42 -22.22
N LEU A 314 39.35 24.58 -22.54
CA LEU A 314 40.70 24.77 -22.02
C LEU A 314 41.07 26.23 -22.35
N PRO A 315 41.53 27.03 -21.36
CA PRO A 315 41.95 28.38 -21.64
C PRO A 315 42.99 28.31 -22.77
N SER A 316 42.71 28.99 -23.87
CA SER A 316 43.61 29.06 -25.01
C SER A 316 44.92 29.66 -24.54
N THR A 317 45.94 28.82 -24.37
CA THR A 317 47.30 29.25 -24.12
C THR A 317 47.76 30.02 -25.36
N PHE A 318 47.84 31.34 -25.22
CA PHE A 318 48.51 32.21 -26.20
C PHE A 318 50.00 31.86 -26.19
N TYR A 319 50.49 31.28 -27.29
CA TYR A 319 51.92 31.27 -27.56
C TYR A 319 52.32 32.67 -28.03
N VAL A 320 53.09 33.37 -27.19
CA VAL A 320 53.86 34.54 -27.62
C VAL A 320 55.15 34.01 -28.23
N THR A 321 55.28 34.11 -29.55
CA THR A 321 56.57 33.94 -30.23
C THR A 321 57.40 35.20 -30.04
N GLY A 322 58.58 35.05 -29.45
CA GLY A 322 59.70 35.99 -29.58
C GLY A 322 60.68 35.48 -30.62
#